data_AF-A0ABD6E175-F1
#
_entry.id   AF-A0ABD6E175-F1
#
_cell.length_a   1.000
_cell.length_b   1.000
_cell.length_c   1.000
_cell.angle_alpha   90.00
_cell.angle_beta   90.00
_cell.angle_gamma   90.00
#
_symmetry.space_group_name_H-M   'P 1'
#
loop_
_entity.id
_entity.type
_entity.pdbx_description
1 polymer ?
#
loop_
_entity_poly.entity_id
_entity_poly.type
_entity_poly.pdbx_seq_one_letter_code
_entity_poly.pdbx_strand_id
1 'polypeptide(L)'
;MNKILVIIVIVTLSIPTVVSTSSFFNGKKNHIVEVSVLDDYDPLVDISVTIEIQAIRYLEKEEPSVLFKELSDIFFLKKLLFRETFLDNNPSFYVKVSINEEEFTSNIWSNTKYVYSPNWNATLNVPDEEELVNIKIQLLDSANNNTFCDISADEGELVESRDVEIVYNTKTGHWTGDDEPEDYSGYGRLSGTDDGTIYENDLDCELWFDIYQNDADGDRIPYWAEVYLLGTDPKVNDTLLDPDNDDIPTYWEWKWGYDPILWINHKNLDPDYDSINNYEEYLTSEWFSDPYRKDVFVEMDKMADGPNGEITYFPVEAKEIIQTAFNRQNIVYHLDMGKMGGYDIVPFDGDIGRSDLNNIYVNYFLHNDEDNWRRGVFHYGLVIYYEDIPGYVFRSNAYQIASAGLEDKLKYFFLDRDIVYGSAYMHELGHTFAFNPIPGHNQNSKYPWQLGFWLNRPYKSCMNYGWMYKLVDYSDGSRESPDIDDWERINYYAFEHEWG
;
A
#
# COMPACT_ATOMS: atom_id res chain seq x y z
N MET A 1 35.27 -37.30 -39.29
CA MET A 1 34.28 -38.39 -39.18
C MET A 1 33.62 -38.26 -37.83
N ASN A 2 32.35 -37.87 -37.84
CA ASN A 2 31.30 -37.99 -36.82
C ASN A 2 30.28 -36.89 -37.14
N LYS A 3 29.39 -37.22 -38.08
CA LYS A 3 28.21 -36.41 -38.42
C LYS A 3 27.11 -36.85 -37.46
N ILE A 4 26.69 -35.95 -36.56
CA ILE A 4 25.44 -36.12 -35.82
C ILE A 4 24.39 -35.32 -36.56
N LEU A 5 23.37 -36.07 -36.99
CA LEU A 5 22.21 -35.65 -37.75
C LEU A 5 21.20 -35.02 -36.79
N VAL A 6 20.95 -33.73 -36.91
CA VAL A 6 19.84 -33.07 -36.19
C VAL A 6 18.58 -33.23 -37.04
N ILE A 7 17.64 -34.02 -36.55
CA ILE A 7 16.31 -34.19 -37.14
C ILE A 7 15.42 -33.10 -36.55
N ILE A 8 15.03 -32.14 -37.39
CA ILE A 8 14.01 -31.15 -37.07
C ILE A 8 12.65 -31.80 -37.36
N VAL A 9 11.86 -32.06 -36.31
CA VAL A 9 10.48 -32.52 -36.43
C VAL A 9 9.60 -31.28 -36.51
N ILE A 10 9.11 -30.96 -37.72
CA ILE A 10 8.08 -29.96 -37.95
C ILE A 10 6.74 -30.64 -37.70
N VAL A 11 6.07 -30.29 -36.60
CA VAL A 11 4.69 -30.71 -36.31
C VAL A 11 3.76 -29.71 -36.99
N THR A 12 3.27 -30.04 -38.18
CA THR A 12 2.16 -29.33 -38.83
C THR A 12 0.84 -29.82 -38.26
N LEU A 13 0.28 -29.09 -37.30
CA LEU A 13 -1.10 -29.24 -36.88
C LEU A 13 -2.03 -28.58 -37.90
N SER A 14 -2.73 -29.42 -38.64
CA SER A 14 -3.74 -29.04 -39.63
C SER A 14 -5.08 -28.91 -38.93
N ILE A 15 -5.63 -27.70 -38.89
CA ILE A 15 -6.99 -27.45 -38.40
C ILE A 15 -7.97 -27.76 -39.54
N PRO A 16 -8.91 -28.72 -39.38
CA PRO A 16 -9.92 -28.97 -40.39
C PRO A 16 -11.01 -27.90 -40.32
N THR A 17 -11.26 -27.29 -41.48
CA THR A 17 -12.40 -26.43 -41.77
C THR A 17 -13.72 -27.20 -41.61
N VAL A 18 -14.59 -26.75 -40.71
CA VAL A 18 -15.97 -27.26 -40.61
C VAL A 18 -16.86 -26.36 -41.48
N VAL A 19 -17.29 -26.92 -42.60
CA VAL A 19 -18.35 -26.38 -43.46
C VAL A 19 -19.70 -26.91 -42.96
N SER A 20 -20.63 -25.96 -42.85
CA SER A 20 -22.08 -26.04 -42.66
C SER A 20 -22.80 -27.41 -42.74
N THR A 21 -23.66 -27.63 -41.75
CA THR A 21 -24.94 -28.32 -41.97
C THR A 21 -26.08 -27.46 -41.46
N SER A 22 -27.01 -27.17 -42.36
CA SER A 22 -28.25 -26.46 -42.13
C SER A 22 -29.38 -27.45 -41.83
N SER A 23 -30.48 -26.89 -41.32
CA SER A 23 -31.85 -27.44 -41.16
C SER A 23 -32.15 -28.21 -39.88
N PHE A 24 -32.92 -27.59 -38.98
CA PHE A 24 -34.35 -27.87 -38.78
C PHE A 24 -34.88 -27.02 -37.59
N PHE A 25 -35.58 -25.91 -37.86
CA PHE A 25 -36.73 -25.48 -37.05
C PHE A 25 -37.68 -24.65 -37.91
N ASN A 26 -38.96 -24.99 -37.77
CA ASN A 26 -40.06 -24.66 -38.64
C ASN A 26 -40.77 -23.38 -38.15
N GLY A 27 -40.96 -22.44 -39.08
CA GLY A 27 -41.93 -21.34 -39.09
C GLY A 27 -42.50 -20.76 -37.79
N LYS A 28 -42.04 -19.55 -37.44
CA LYS A 28 -42.91 -18.43 -37.05
C LYS A 28 -42.42 -17.15 -37.73
N LYS A 29 -43.38 -16.37 -38.24
CA LYS A 29 -43.18 -15.18 -39.06
C LYS A 29 -42.29 -14.14 -38.37
N ASN A 30 -41.35 -13.63 -39.16
CA ASN A 30 -40.54 -12.44 -38.94
C ASN A 30 -41.34 -11.30 -38.28
N HIS A 31 -40.98 -10.96 -37.05
CA HIS A 31 -40.66 -9.57 -36.74
C HIS A 31 -39.13 -9.52 -36.69
N ILE A 32 -38.53 -9.04 -37.78
CA ILE A 32 -37.18 -8.48 -37.69
C ILE A 32 -37.40 -7.19 -36.92
N VAL A 33 -37.12 -7.22 -35.62
CA VAL A 33 -36.70 -6.02 -34.91
C VAL A 33 -35.33 -5.75 -35.51
N GLU A 34 -35.17 -4.63 -36.21
CA GLU A 34 -33.84 -4.08 -36.41
C GLU A 34 -33.25 -3.90 -35.02
N VAL A 35 -32.38 -4.82 -34.61
CA VAL A 35 -31.46 -4.57 -33.51
C VAL A 35 -30.53 -3.52 -34.11
N SER A 36 -30.71 -2.27 -33.70
CA SER A 36 -29.73 -1.22 -33.96
C SER A 36 -28.38 -1.77 -33.52
N VAL A 37 -27.40 -1.70 -34.43
CA VAL A 37 -26.00 -1.83 -34.08
C VAL A 37 -25.79 -0.85 -32.92
N LEU A 38 -25.44 -1.35 -31.74
CA LEU A 38 -25.24 -0.51 -30.56
C LEU A 38 -23.92 0.22 -30.73
N ASP A 39 -23.99 1.36 -31.41
CA ASP A 39 -22.91 2.34 -31.55
C ASP A 39 -22.85 3.26 -30.31
N ASP A 40 -23.39 2.83 -29.17
CA ASP A 40 -23.57 3.65 -27.96
C ASP A 40 -23.61 2.74 -26.72
N TYR A 41 -22.55 2.77 -25.91
CA TYR A 41 -22.42 1.95 -24.71
C TYR A 41 -23.15 2.53 -23.49
N ASP A 42 -23.55 3.80 -23.52
CA ASP A 42 -24.44 4.40 -22.52
C ASP A 42 -25.49 5.30 -23.19
N PRO A 43 -26.65 4.74 -23.57
CA PRO A 43 -27.71 5.51 -24.23
C PRO A 43 -28.39 6.55 -23.32
N LEU A 44 -28.00 6.68 -22.05
CA LEU A 44 -28.51 7.69 -21.13
C LEU A 44 -27.68 8.97 -21.16
N VAL A 45 -26.36 8.86 -21.39
CA VAL A 45 -25.39 9.96 -21.28
C VAL A 45 -24.20 9.75 -22.21
N ASP A 46 -23.65 10.86 -22.70
CA ASP A 46 -22.38 10.89 -23.44
C ASP A 46 -21.23 10.52 -22.47
N ILE A 47 -20.42 9.50 -22.80
CA ILE A 47 -19.44 8.91 -21.90
C ILE A 47 -18.25 9.85 -21.73
N SER A 48 -17.95 10.18 -20.49
CA SER A 48 -16.79 10.96 -20.09
C SER A 48 -15.97 10.16 -19.09
N VAL A 49 -14.72 9.91 -19.43
CA VAL A 49 -13.77 9.22 -18.56
C VAL A 49 -13.02 10.25 -17.73
N THR A 50 -12.94 9.99 -16.43
CA THR A 50 -12.27 10.81 -15.41
C THR A 50 -11.15 10.01 -14.77
N ILE A 51 -9.95 10.62 -14.70
CA ILE A 51 -8.84 10.13 -13.89
C ILE A 51 -8.68 11.07 -12.72
N GLU A 52 -8.74 10.54 -11.51
CA GLU A 52 -8.57 11.28 -10.26
C GLU A 52 -7.27 10.89 -9.59
N ILE A 53 -6.42 11.86 -9.27
CA ILE A 53 -5.20 11.62 -8.49
C ILE A 53 -5.55 11.72 -7.02
N GLN A 54 -5.26 10.68 -6.24
CA GLN A 54 -5.66 10.56 -4.85
C GLN A 54 -4.51 10.84 -3.87
N ALA A 55 -3.31 10.36 -4.20
CA ALA A 55 -2.11 10.61 -3.40
C ALA A 55 -0.82 10.52 -4.23
N ILE A 56 0.22 11.21 -3.77
CA ILE A 56 1.59 11.11 -4.30
C ILE A 56 2.54 11.05 -3.11
N ARG A 57 3.49 10.11 -3.12
CA ARG A 57 4.49 9.94 -2.06
C ARG A 57 5.88 9.77 -2.65
N TYR A 58 6.84 10.53 -2.14
CA TYR A 58 8.26 10.34 -2.44
C TYR A 58 8.78 9.19 -1.58
N LEU A 59 9.24 8.11 -2.21
CA LEU A 59 9.66 6.92 -1.50
C LEU A 59 11.14 6.95 -1.12
N GLU A 60 11.94 7.77 -1.79
CA GLU A 60 13.38 7.86 -1.62
C GLU A 60 13.85 8.16 -0.19
N LYS A 61 14.92 7.48 0.20
CA LYS A 61 15.54 7.64 1.52
C LYS A 61 16.43 8.86 1.48
N GLU A 62 16.41 9.68 2.53
CA GLU A 62 17.44 10.70 2.70
C GLU A 62 18.79 10.02 2.95
N GLU A 63 19.51 9.68 1.87
CA GLU A 63 20.92 9.36 1.96
C GLU A 63 21.66 10.65 2.32
N PRO A 64 22.42 10.70 3.43
CA PRO A 64 23.33 11.81 3.64
C PRO A 64 24.28 11.86 2.44
N SER A 65 24.22 12.96 1.67
CA SER A 65 24.89 13.19 0.37
C SER A 65 26.23 12.45 0.16
N VAL A 66 26.55 12.08 -1.07
CA VAL A 66 27.76 11.33 -1.47
C VAL A 66 29.10 11.87 -0.91
N LEU A 67 29.17 13.14 -0.48
CA LEU A 67 30.29 13.69 0.30
C LEU A 67 30.53 13.00 1.67
N PHE A 68 29.59 12.15 2.12
CA PHE A 68 29.64 11.37 3.36
C PHE A 68 30.25 9.98 3.19
N LYS A 69 30.31 9.42 1.97
CA LYS A 69 30.86 8.07 1.71
C LYS A 69 32.40 8.01 1.85
N GLU A 70 33.10 9.13 1.64
CA GLU A 70 34.58 9.21 1.74
C GLU A 70 35.13 9.65 3.10
N LEU A 71 34.29 10.01 4.08
CA LEU A 71 34.73 10.60 5.36
C LEU A 71 34.28 9.81 6.60
N SER A 72 34.46 8.48 6.57
CA SER A 72 34.09 7.56 7.66
C SER A 72 34.80 7.84 9.01
N ASP A 73 35.87 8.64 9.03
CA ASP A 73 36.69 8.83 10.23
C ASP A 73 36.39 10.13 11.02
N ILE A 74 35.50 11.01 10.55
CA ILE A 74 35.22 12.30 11.21
C ILE A 74 33.71 12.61 11.32
N PHE A 75 32.87 11.57 11.35
CA PHE A 75 31.42 11.71 11.55
C PHE A 75 31.07 12.53 12.82
N PHE A 76 31.83 12.32 13.90
CA PHE A 76 31.59 12.95 15.19
C PHE A 76 31.88 14.46 15.22
N LEU A 77 32.86 14.94 14.44
CA LEU A 77 33.25 16.34 14.42
C LEU A 77 32.35 17.18 13.51
N LYS A 78 31.78 16.59 12.44
CA LYS A 78 30.94 17.31 11.47
C LYS A 78 29.55 17.67 12.01
N LYS A 79 28.87 16.79 12.75
CA LYS A 79 27.56 17.13 13.35
C LYS A 79 27.68 18.18 14.48
N LEU A 80 28.86 18.34 15.07
CA LEU A 80 29.17 19.39 16.05
C LEU A 80 29.51 20.75 15.39
N LEU A 81 30.17 20.74 14.23
CA LEU A 81 30.66 21.95 13.54
C LEU A 81 29.70 22.49 12.48
N PHE A 82 28.91 21.62 11.87
CA PHE A 82 27.97 21.94 10.81
C PHE A 82 26.57 21.50 11.27
N ARG A 83 25.93 22.38 12.04
CA ARG A 83 24.48 22.60 11.91
C ARG A 83 24.26 23.32 10.57
N GLU A 84 24.78 22.76 9.49
CA GLU A 84 24.50 23.26 8.15
C GLU A 84 23.08 22.84 7.87
N THR A 85 22.26 23.86 7.63
CA THR A 85 21.12 23.84 6.74
C THR A 85 21.20 22.68 5.76
N PHE A 86 20.61 21.53 6.11
CA PHE A 86 19.95 20.73 5.10
C PHE A 86 18.92 21.70 4.52
N LEU A 87 19.22 22.22 3.33
CA LEU A 87 18.14 22.67 2.48
C LEU A 87 17.38 21.37 2.22
N ASP A 88 16.30 21.14 2.99
CA ASP A 88 15.25 20.20 2.63
C ASP A 88 14.77 20.62 1.26
N ASN A 89 15.44 20.16 0.22
CA ASN A 89 14.96 20.31 -1.14
C ASN A 89 13.96 19.19 -1.34
N ASN A 90 12.81 19.31 -0.66
CA ASN A 90 11.68 18.45 -0.93
C ASN A 90 11.28 18.62 -2.40
N PRO A 91 10.78 17.56 -3.05
CA PRO A 91 10.33 17.65 -4.42
C PRO A 91 9.17 18.64 -4.54
N SER A 92 8.95 19.11 -5.77
CA SER A 92 7.83 19.96 -6.16
C SER A 92 7.09 19.32 -7.32
N PHE A 93 6.14 18.47 -6.99
CA PHE A 93 5.45 17.60 -7.93
C PHE A 93 4.44 18.32 -8.81
N TYR A 94 4.27 17.85 -10.05
CA TYR A 94 3.08 18.03 -10.84
C TYR A 94 2.86 16.80 -11.74
N VAL A 95 1.61 16.54 -12.10
CA VAL A 95 1.22 15.39 -12.92
C VAL A 95 0.77 15.87 -14.30
N LYS A 96 1.10 15.08 -15.31
CA LYS A 96 0.49 15.14 -16.64
C LYS A 96 -0.30 13.87 -16.88
N VAL A 97 -1.55 14.03 -17.33
CA VAL A 97 -2.39 12.90 -17.76
C VAL A 97 -2.81 13.15 -19.19
N SER A 98 -2.57 12.19 -20.07
CA SER A 98 -3.14 12.18 -21.42
C SER A 98 -4.27 11.18 -21.48
N ILE A 99 -5.44 11.59 -21.96
CA ILE A 99 -6.57 10.71 -22.25
C ILE A 99 -6.74 10.71 -23.77
N ASN A 100 -6.49 9.57 -24.41
CA ASN A 100 -6.28 9.46 -25.86
C ASN A 100 -5.21 10.46 -26.35
N GLU A 101 -5.61 11.46 -27.14
CA GLU A 101 -4.70 12.48 -27.71
C GLU A 101 -4.68 13.81 -26.91
N GLU A 102 -5.53 13.95 -25.88
CA GLU A 102 -5.68 15.20 -25.13
C GLU A 102 -4.88 15.18 -23.81
N GLU A 103 -4.00 16.15 -23.61
CA GLU A 103 -3.14 16.28 -22.42
C GLU A 103 -3.72 17.27 -21.40
N PHE A 104 -3.71 16.86 -20.13
CA PHE A 104 -4.08 17.64 -18.96
C PHE A 104 -2.87 17.77 -18.03
N THR A 105 -2.74 18.89 -17.34
CA THR A 105 -1.62 19.13 -16.41
C THR A 105 -2.13 19.73 -15.11
N SER A 106 -1.62 19.24 -13.98
CA SER A 106 -1.96 19.76 -12.66
C SER A 106 -1.26 21.08 -12.33
N ASN A 107 -1.71 21.71 -11.25
CA ASN A 107 -0.86 22.70 -10.57
C ASN A 107 0.33 22.01 -9.90
N ILE A 108 1.36 22.79 -9.55
CA ILE A 108 2.52 22.30 -8.83
C ILE A 108 2.22 22.23 -7.32
N TRP A 109 2.47 21.07 -6.70
CA TRP A 109 2.53 20.89 -5.25
C TRP A 109 3.98 21.08 -4.79
N SER A 110 4.32 22.28 -4.34
CA SER A 110 5.72 22.65 -4.08
C SER A 110 6.24 22.20 -2.70
N ASN A 111 7.51 21.81 -2.66
CA ASN A 111 8.31 21.58 -1.46
C ASN A 111 7.67 20.59 -0.46
N THR A 112 7.15 19.48 -0.98
CA THR A 112 6.53 18.42 -0.16
C THR A 112 6.90 17.04 -0.68
N LYS A 113 7.14 16.10 0.24
CA LYS A 113 7.34 14.68 -0.09
C LYS A 113 6.03 13.93 -0.27
N TYR A 114 4.96 14.44 0.33
CA TYR A 114 3.67 13.76 0.37
C TYR A 114 2.57 14.73 -0.06
N VAL A 115 1.70 14.27 -0.94
CA VAL A 115 0.50 14.98 -1.40
C VAL A 115 -0.68 14.05 -1.15
N TYR A 116 -1.61 14.48 -0.31
CA TYR A 116 -2.82 13.72 -0.01
C TYR A 116 -4.05 14.52 -0.42
N SER A 117 -5.01 13.85 -1.06
CA SER A 117 -6.26 14.45 -1.52
C SER A 117 -6.02 15.75 -2.28
N PRO A 118 -5.24 15.72 -3.39
CA PRO A 118 -4.88 16.92 -4.13
C PRO A 118 -6.09 17.65 -4.74
N ASN A 119 -7.27 17.01 -4.78
CA ASN A 119 -8.48 17.49 -5.44
C ASN A 119 -8.21 17.87 -6.91
N TRP A 120 -7.51 16.99 -7.62
CA TRP A 120 -7.21 17.17 -9.03
C TRP A 120 -7.67 15.96 -9.82
N ASN A 121 -8.37 16.22 -10.92
CA ASN A 121 -8.78 15.22 -11.88
C ASN A 121 -8.66 15.77 -13.30
N ALA A 122 -8.58 14.86 -14.26
CA ALA A 122 -8.71 15.12 -15.69
C ALA A 122 -9.97 14.42 -16.19
N THR A 123 -10.72 15.05 -17.09
CA THR A 123 -11.94 14.45 -17.65
C THR A 123 -12.04 14.74 -19.13
N LEU A 124 -12.30 13.71 -19.91
CA LEU A 124 -12.48 13.81 -21.35
C LEU A 124 -13.74 13.06 -21.77
N ASN A 125 -14.53 13.73 -22.61
CA ASN A 125 -15.61 13.09 -23.35
C ASN A 125 -15.01 12.19 -24.44
N VAL A 126 -15.34 10.90 -24.42
CA VAL A 126 -14.83 9.87 -25.32
C VAL A 126 -15.96 9.33 -26.20
N PRO A 127 -15.69 8.81 -27.40
CA PRO A 127 -16.75 8.27 -28.25
C PRO A 127 -17.47 7.10 -27.57
N ASP A 128 -18.80 7.16 -27.51
CA ASP A 128 -19.66 6.18 -26.84
C ASP A 128 -19.60 4.78 -27.47
N GLU A 129 -19.09 4.66 -28.71
CA GLU A 129 -18.87 3.39 -29.41
C GLU A 129 -17.50 2.75 -29.13
N GLU A 130 -16.55 3.49 -28.56
CA GLU A 130 -15.18 3.04 -28.35
C GLU A 130 -15.03 2.35 -26.99
N GLU A 131 -14.60 1.09 -27.03
CA GLU A 131 -14.49 0.27 -25.81
C GLU A 131 -13.24 0.62 -25.01
N LEU A 132 -12.17 1.05 -25.68
CA LEU A 132 -10.86 1.22 -25.08
C LEU A 132 -10.44 2.69 -25.11
N VAL A 133 -10.04 3.20 -23.95
CA VAL A 133 -9.50 4.55 -23.78
C VAL A 133 -8.07 4.42 -23.30
N ASN A 134 -7.13 4.96 -24.08
CA ASN A 134 -5.72 4.93 -23.71
C ASN A 134 -5.42 6.11 -22.79
N ILE A 135 -4.75 5.83 -21.68
CA ILE A 135 -4.41 6.81 -20.65
C ILE A 135 -2.90 6.74 -20.43
N LYS A 136 -2.28 7.90 -20.33
CA LYS A 136 -0.86 8.02 -19.98
C LYS A 136 -0.70 8.93 -18.77
N ILE A 137 0.01 8.48 -17.74
CA ILE A 137 0.28 9.25 -16.52
C ILE A 137 1.79 9.51 -16.44
N GLN A 138 2.17 10.75 -16.12
CA GLN A 138 3.55 11.14 -15.88
C GLN A 138 3.65 12.01 -14.63
N LEU A 139 4.60 11.71 -13.75
CA LEU A 139 4.90 12.50 -12.55
C LEU A 139 6.25 13.20 -12.71
N LEU A 140 6.30 14.50 -12.43
CA LEU A 140 7.51 15.30 -12.61
C LEU A 140 7.82 16.14 -11.36
N ASP A 141 9.12 16.25 -11.04
CA ASP A 141 9.64 17.17 -10.03
C ASP A 141 10.18 18.47 -10.66
N SER A 142 9.41 19.55 -10.49
CA SER A 142 9.78 20.89 -10.97
C SER A 142 10.96 21.50 -10.22
N ALA A 143 11.24 21.09 -8.97
CA ALA A 143 12.39 21.56 -8.22
C ALA A 143 13.71 21.00 -8.80
N ASN A 144 13.64 19.80 -9.37
CA ASN A 144 14.75 19.13 -10.03
C ASN A 144 14.69 19.27 -11.56
N ASN A 145 14.51 20.50 -12.08
CA ASN A 145 14.53 20.80 -13.52
C ASN A 145 13.52 19.98 -14.36
N ASN A 146 12.33 19.72 -13.82
CA ASN A 146 11.27 18.89 -14.43
C ASN A 146 11.76 17.47 -14.75
N THR A 147 12.50 16.88 -13.82
CA THR A 147 12.91 15.46 -13.93
C THR A 147 11.70 14.57 -13.69
N PHE A 148 11.62 13.48 -14.46
CA PHE A 148 10.58 12.48 -14.29
C PHE A 148 10.82 11.68 -13.02
N CYS A 149 9.82 11.64 -12.16
CA CYS A 149 9.79 10.76 -11.01
C CYS A 149 9.51 9.33 -11.49
N ASP A 150 10.04 8.35 -10.78
CA ASP A 150 9.75 6.97 -11.10
C ASP A 150 8.44 6.54 -10.47
N ILE A 151 7.53 6.02 -11.28
CA ILE A 151 6.21 5.51 -10.87
C ILE A 151 5.85 4.25 -11.66
N SER A 152 6.78 3.67 -12.42
CA SER A 152 6.50 2.55 -13.31
C SER A 152 7.27 1.30 -12.87
N ALA A 153 6.77 0.13 -13.29
CA ALA A 153 7.47 -1.14 -13.13
C ALA A 153 8.46 -1.43 -14.27
N ASP A 154 8.53 -0.55 -15.27
CA ASP A 154 9.37 -0.74 -16.46
C ASP A 154 10.87 -0.56 -16.14
N GLU A 155 11.65 -1.63 -16.35
CA GLU A 155 13.10 -1.57 -16.19
C GLU A 155 13.77 -0.62 -17.23
N GLY A 156 14.43 0.44 -16.75
CA GLY A 156 15.33 1.21 -17.61
C GLY A 156 15.67 2.62 -17.14
N GLU A 157 16.80 3.14 -17.61
CA GLU A 157 17.22 4.54 -17.35
C GLU A 157 16.59 5.58 -18.31
N LEU A 158 15.70 5.13 -19.21
CA LEU A 158 15.09 6.03 -20.19
C LEU A 158 13.93 6.80 -19.55
N VAL A 159 13.71 8.03 -19.98
CA VAL A 159 12.57 8.82 -19.47
C VAL A 159 11.23 8.14 -19.78
N GLU A 160 11.15 7.42 -20.90
CA GLU A 160 9.95 6.71 -21.34
C GLU A 160 9.62 5.50 -20.45
N SER A 161 10.59 4.91 -19.74
CA SER A 161 10.33 3.80 -18.80
C SER A 161 9.77 4.27 -17.45
N ARG A 162 9.57 5.59 -17.26
CA ARG A 162 8.94 6.17 -16.06
C ARG A 162 7.50 6.59 -16.30
N ASP A 163 7.08 6.50 -17.56
CA ASP A 163 5.71 6.77 -17.93
C ASP A 163 4.85 5.57 -17.56
N VAL A 164 3.57 5.84 -17.30
CA VAL A 164 2.57 4.81 -17.02
C VAL A 164 1.53 4.81 -18.12
N GLU A 165 1.32 3.65 -18.74
CA GLU A 165 0.38 3.40 -19.83
C GLU A 165 -0.76 2.48 -19.35
N ILE A 166 -1.98 3.00 -19.39
CA ILE A 166 -3.19 2.32 -18.93
C ILE A 166 -4.22 2.27 -20.08
N VAL A 167 -4.94 1.16 -20.18
CA VAL A 167 -6.05 0.98 -21.11
C VAL A 167 -7.32 0.76 -20.30
N TYR A 168 -8.20 1.77 -20.28
CA TYR A 168 -9.49 1.72 -19.61
C TYR A 168 -10.57 1.14 -20.54
N ASN A 169 -11.43 0.27 -20.00
CA ASN A 169 -12.51 -0.37 -20.72
C ASN A 169 -13.87 0.25 -20.34
N THR A 170 -14.48 1.00 -21.25
CA THR A 170 -15.73 1.75 -21.02
C THR A 170 -16.97 0.87 -20.83
N LYS A 171 -16.89 -0.41 -21.21
CA LYS A 171 -17.97 -1.37 -20.98
C LYS A 171 -17.99 -1.92 -19.56
N THR A 172 -16.81 -2.08 -18.98
CA THR A 172 -16.63 -2.80 -17.71
C THR A 172 -16.26 -1.88 -16.57
N GLY A 173 -15.61 -0.76 -16.86
CA GLY A 173 -15.14 0.19 -15.86
C GLY A 173 -13.80 -0.20 -15.27
N HIS A 174 -13.21 -1.30 -15.74
CA HIS A 174 -11.88 -1.77 -15.36
C HIS A 174 -10.81 -1.26 -16.32
N TRP A 175 -9.55 -1.46 -15.95
CA TRP A 175 -8.40 -1.11 -16.76
C TRP A 175 -7.27 -2.12 -16.59
N THR A 176 -6.35 -2.09 -17.54
CA THR A 176 -5.13 -2.93 -17.58
C THR A 176 -3.96 -2.11 -18.11
N GLY A 177 -2.73 -2.59 -17.98
CA GLY A 177 -1.53 -1.93 -18.51
C GLY A 177 -0.41 -2.03 -17.49
N ASP A 178 0.21 -0.89 -17.17
CA ASP A 178 1.19 -0.81 -16.08
C ASP A 178 0.54 -0.87 -14.68
N ASP A 179 -0.78 -0.71 -14.61
CA ASP A 179 -1.60 -1.01 -13.43
C ASP A 179 -2.78 -1.87 -13.89
N GLU A 180 -3.01 -2.99 -13.20
CA GLU A 180 -4.08 -3.94 -13.50
C GLU A 180 -4.52 -4.72 -12.25
N PRO A 181 -5.74 -5.31 -12.23
CA PRO A 181 -6.14 -6.14 -11.11
C PRO A 181 -5.14 -7.26 -10.85
N GLU A 182 -4.86 -7.55 -9.57
CA GLU A 182 -3.90 -8.55 -9.12
C GLU A 182 -2.41 -8.25 -9.39
N ASP A 183 -2.06 -7.01 -9.76
CA ASP A 183 -0.66 -6.59 -9.83
C ASP A 183 0.00 -6.50 -8.44
N TYR A 184 1.33 -6.36 -8.42
CA TYR A 184 2.08 -6.42 -7.16
C TYR A 184 1.82 -5.21 -6.26
N SER A 185 1.64 -4.03 -6.83
CA SER A 185 1.50 -2.77 -6.10
C SER A 185 0.06 -2.43 -5.73
N GLY A 186 -0.93 -3.14 -6.28
CA GLY A 186 -2.36 -3.02 -6.00
C GLY A 186 -3.08 -2.12 -7.00
N TYR A 187 -4.35 -2.42 -7.24
CA TYR A 187 -5.14 -1.79 -8.29
C TYR A 187 -5.47 -0.32 -8.01
N GLY A 188 -5.06 0.58 -8.91
CA GLY A 188 -5.13 2.04 -8.71
C GLY A 188 -3.95 2.60 -7.92
N ARG A 189 -2.83 1.88 -7.86
CA ARG A 189 -1.60 2.29 -7.16
C ARG A 189 -0.37 1.92 -7.96
N LEU A 190 0.42 2.95 -8.25
CA LEU A 190 1.68 2.86 -8.94
C LEU A 190 2.84 3.00 -7.95
N SER A 191 3.90 2.21 -8.13
CA SER A 191 5.12 2.30 -7.31
C SER A 191 6.37 2.19 -8.19
N GLY A 192 7.23 3.22 -8.14
CA GLY A 192 8.51 3.22 -8.88
C GLY A 192 9.46 2.10 -8.47
N THR A 193 9.26 1.53 -7.28
CA THR A 193 10.08 0.41 -6.78
C THR A 193 9.78 -0.92 -7.43
N ASP A 194 8.75 -1.01 -8.28
CA ASP A 194 8.27 -2.26 -8.87
C ASP A 194 9.24 -2.83 -9.92
N ASP A 195 10.16 -1.99 -10.42
CA ASP A 195 11.28 -2.40 -11.27
C ASP A 195 12.44 -3.08 -10.50
N GLY A 196 12.32 -3.16 -9.16
CA GLY A 196 13.29 -3.78 -8.26
C GLY A 196 14.35 -2.85 -7.68
N THR A 197 14.26 -1.53 -7.86
CA THR A 197 15.26 -0.54 -7.40
C THR A 197 15.03 0.01 -5.99
N ILE A 198 14.24 -0.68 -5.15
CA ILE A 198 13.86 -0.32 -3.76
C ILE A 198 14.92 0.43 -2.90
N TYR A 199 16.21 0.09 -3.07
CA TYR A 199 17.34 0.64 -2.31
C TYR A 199 18.36 1.40 -3.17
N GLU A 200 18.05 1.64 -4.43
CA GLU A 200 18.80 2.53 -5.32
C GLU A 200 18.27 3.96 -5.17
N ASN A 201 18.89 4.91 -5.89
CA ASN A 201 18.43 6.29 -5.88
C ASN A 201 18.17 6.74 -7.31
N ASP A 202 16.90 6.72 -7.68
CA ASP A 202 16.38 6.94 -9.01
C ASP A 202 15.04 7.71 -8.99
N LEU A 203 14.69 8.35 -7.87
CA LEU A 203 13.48 9.16 -7.71
C LEU A 203 12.19 8.36 -7.63
N ASP A 204 12.25 7.16 -7.03
CA ASP A 204 11.09 6.37 -6.63
C ASP A 204 9.99 7.21 -5.99
N CYS A 205 8.81 7.13 -6.60
CA CYS A 205 7.57 7.70 -6.12
C CYS A 205 6.47 6.65 -6.15
N GLU A 206 5.46 6.90 -5.35
CA GLU A 206 4.20 6.17 -5.34
C GLU A 206 3.09 7.14 -5.72
N LEU A 207 2.15 6.69 -6.55
CA LEU A 207 1.01 7.47 -7.00
C LEU A 207 -0.26 6.63 -6.90
N TRP A 208 -1.27 7.16 -6.23
CA TRP A 208 -2.59 6.56 -6.12
C TRP A 208 -3.58 7.29 -7.02
N PHE A 209 -4.41 6.55 -7.73
CA PHE A 209 -5.38 7.10 -8.66
C PHE A 209 -6.65 6.24 -8.75
N ASP A 210 -7.69 6.82 -9.34
CA ASP A 210 -8.92 6.11 -9.67
C ASP A 210 -9.36 6.53 -11.08
N ILE A 211 -9.95 5.60 -11.83
CA ILE A 211 -10.50 5.85 -13.16
C ILE A 211 -11.97 5.46 -13.15
N TYR A 212 -12.83 6.41 -13.48
CA TYR A 212 -14.26 6.17 -13.56
C TYR A 212 -14.86 6.95 -14.72
N GLN A 213 -16.03 6.51 -15.17
CA GLN A 213 -16.84 7.27 -16.11
C GLN A 213 -18.03 7.91 -15.42
N ASN A 214 -18.64 8.90 -16.07
CA ASN A 214 -19.94 9.40 -15.63
C ASN A 214 -20.94 8.26 -15.54
N ASP A 215 -21.70 8.29 -14.45
CA ASP A 215 -22.58 7.22 -14.05
C ASP A 215 -23.91 7.86 -13.62
N ALA A 216 -25.01 7.36 -14.19
CA ALA A 216 -26.33 7.96 -14.09
C ALA A 216 -26.96 7.81 -12.71
N ASP A 217 -26.64 6.74 -11.98
CA ASP A 217 -27.20 6.47 -10.66
C ASP A 217 -26.15 6.39 -9.54
N GLY A 218 -24.87 6.34 -9.89
CA GLY A 218 -23.76 6.60 -8.98
C GLY A 218 -23.32 5.38 -8.18
N ASP A 219 -23.54 4.16 -8.68
CA ASP A 219 -23.03 2.93 -8.08
C ASP A 219 -21.66 2.46 -8.58
N ARG A 220 -21.08 3.21 -9.53
CA ARG A 220 -19.78 3.00 -10.18
C ARG A 220 -19.72 1.79 -11.11
N ILE A 221 -20.86 1.24 -11.52
CA ILE A 221 -20.92 0.19 -12.53
C ILE A 221 -21.35 0.81 -13.87
N PRO A 222 -20.62 0.59 -14.98
CA PRO A 222 -21.04 1.11 -16.27
C PRO A 222 -22.38 0.55 -16.73
N TYR A 223 -23.19 1.40 -17.38
CA TYR A 223 -24.47 1.03 -18.01
C TYR A 223 -24.38 -0.28 -18.80
N TRP A 224 -23.31 -0.45 -19.59
CA TRP A 224 -23.14 -1.65 -20.41
C TRP A 224 -23.00 -2.92 -19.54
N ALA A 225 -22.18 -2.88 -18.49
CA ALA A 225 -22.00 -4.02 -17.59
C ALA A 225 -23.30 -4.38 -16.89
N GLU A 226 -24.02 -3.38 -16.39
CA GLU A 226 -25.31 -3.55 -15.75
C GLU A 226 -26.33 -4.25 -16.66
N VAL A 227 -26.51 -3.78 -17.90
CA VAL A 227 -27.52 -4.35 -18.81
C VAL A 227 -27.13 -5.73 -19.34
N TYR A 228 -25.86 -5.91 -19.71
CA TYR A 228 -25.42 -7.07 -20.50
C TYR A 228 -24.74 -8.16 -19.68
N LEU A 229 -24.21 -7.85 -18.50
CA LEU A 229 -23.53 -8.81 -17.62
C LEU A 229 -24.37 -9.09 -16.36
N LEU A 230 -24.79 -8.06 -15.64
CA LEU A 230 -25.42 -8.20 -14.33
C LEU A 230 -26.96 -8.35 -14.40
N GLY A 231 -27.58 -7.73 -15.41
CA GLY A 231 -29.03 -7.62 -15.52
C GLY A 231 -29.67 -6.66 -14.51
N THR A 232 -28.93 -5.67 -14.02
CA THR A 232 -29.39 -4.58 -13.13
C THR A 232 -30.04 -3.44 -13.94
N ASP A 233 -30.58 -2.43 -13.26
CA ASP A 233 -31.26 -1.28 -13.89
C ASP A 233 -30.36 -0.03 -13.77
N PRO A 234 -29.76 0.48 -14.88
CA PRO A 234 -28.79 1.59 -14.89
C PRO A 234 -29.30 3.00 -14.49
N LYS A 235 -30.41 3.03 -13.77
CA LYS A 235 -31.09 4.23 -13.28
C LYS A 235 -31.39 4.11 -11.80
N VAL A 236 -30.98 3.02 -11.18
CA VAL A 236 -31.31 2.63 -9.82
C VAL A 236 -30.01 2.22 -9.16
N ASN A 237 -29.47 3.15 -8.38
CA ASN A 237 -28.29 2.91 -7.58
C ASN A 237 -28.50 1.66 -6.73
N ASP A 238 -27.79 0.60 -7.10
CA ASP A 238 -27.86 -0.70 -6.44
C ASP A 238 -26.50 -1.11 -5.88
N THR A 239 -25.67 -0.12 -5.52
CA THR A 239 -24.37 -0.29 -4.87
C THR A 239 -24.41 -1.30 -3.73
N LEU A 240 -25.46 -1.31 -2.91
CA LEU A 240 -25.57 -2.22 -1.75
C LEU A 240 -26.40 -3.49 -2.03
N LEU A 241 -26.66 -3.80 -3.30
CA LEU A 241 -27.29 -5.06 -3.69
C LEU A 241 -26.33 -6.21 -3.42
N ASP A 242 -26.88 -7.33 -2.96
CA ASP A 242 -26.17 -8.60 -2.74
C ASP A 242 -27.15 -9.69 -3.22
N PRO A 243 -27.16 -9.99 -4.54
CA PRO A 243 -28.21 -10.82 -5.12
C PRO A 243 -28.01 -12.32 -4.83
N ASP A 244 -26.80 -12.75 -4.49
CA ASP A 244 -26.49 -14.14 -4.14
C ASP A 244 -26.46 -14.42 -2.62
N ASN A 245 -26.51 -13.38 -1.80
CA ASN A 245 -26.56 -13.37 -0.33
C ASN A 245 -25.30 -13.97 0.31
N ASP A 246 -24.12 -13.55 -0.15
CA ASP A 246 -22.83 -13.97 0.41
C ASP A 246 -22.17 -12.95 1.36
N ASP A 247 -22.91 -11.88 1.68
CA ASP A 247 -22.55 -10.77 2.57
C ASP A 247 -21.60 -9.72 1.94
N ILE A 248 -21.29 -9.82 0.65
CA ILE A 248 -20.53 -8.80 -0.11
C ILE A 248 -21.47 -8.12 -1.13
N PRO A 249 -21.38 -6.79 -1.29
CA PRO A 249 -22.22 -6.09 -2.25
C PRO A 249 -21.64 -6.09 -3.68
N THR A 250 -22.55 -6.04 -4.66
CA THR A 250 -22.29 -6.08 -6.11
C THR A 250 -21.16 -5.17 -6.55
N TYR A 251 -21.10 -3.91 -6.07
CA TYR A 251 -20.08 -2.97 -6.53
C TYR A 251 -18.65 -3.41 -6.15
N TRP A 252 -18.49 -4.02 -4.97
CA TRP A 252 -17.19 -4.44 -4.47
C TRP A 252 -16.74 -5.69 -5.23
N GLU A 253 -17.64 -6.65 -5.38
CA GLU A 253 -17.39 -7.85 -6.19
C GLU A 253 -17.03 -7.48 -7.62
N TRP A 254 -17.83 -6.60 -8.23
CA TRP A 254 -17.61 -6.10 -9.58
C TRP A 254 -16.24 -5.44 -9.72
N LYS A 255 -15.88 -4.53 -8.80
CA LYS A 255 -14.57 -3.86 -8.81
C LYS A 255 -13.42 -4.87 -8.83
N TRP A 256 -13.51 -5.93 -8.02
CA TRP A 256 -12.42 -6.90 -7.84
C TRP A 256 -12.52 -8.15 -8.71
N GLY A 257 -13.40 -8.15 -9.72
CA GLY A 257 -13.51 -9.22 -10.71
C GLY A 257 -14.25 -10.47 -10.23
N TYR A 258 -14.97 -10.39 -9.10
CA TYR A 258 -15.91 -11.42 -8.67
C TYR A 258 -17.23 -11.30 -9.44
N ASP A 259 -17.93 -12.42 -9.65
CA ASP A 259 -19.22 -12.45 -10.35
C ASP A 259 -20.35 -12.24 -9.32
N PRO A 260 -21.04 -11.08 -9.31
CA PRO A 260 -21.94 -10.71 -8.21
C PRO A 260 -23.18 -11.60 -8.03
N ILE A 261 -23.45 -12.53 -8.95
CA ILE A 261 -24.59 -13.44 -8.87
C ILE A 261 -24.18 -14.88 -8.49
N LEU A 262 -22.90 -15.11 -8.20
CA LEU A 262 -22.33 -16.40 -7.87
C LEU A 262 -21.78 -16.42 -6.45
N TRP A 263 -22.57 -17.00 -5.53
CA TRP A 263 -22.20 -17.12 -4.13
C TRP A 263 -20.75 -17.62 -3.92
N ILE A 264 -19.93 -16.82 -3.23
CA ILE A 264 -18.56 -17.13 -2.84
C ILE A 264 -18.41 -17.04 -1.32
N ASN A 265 -17.54 -17.87 -0.75
CA ASN A 265 -17.27 -17.80 0.69
C ASN A 265 -16.19 -16.76 1.00
N HIS A 266 -16.51 -15.47 0.83
CA HIS A 266 -15.58 -14.35 1.02
C HIS A 266 -14.94 -14.33 2.42
N LYS A 267 -15.66 -14.80 3.45
CA LYS A 267 -15.17 -14.93 4.83
C LYS A 267 -14.05 -15.94 5.05
N ASN A 268 -13.70 -16.74 4.04
CA ASN A 268 -12.60 -17.70 4.11
C ASN A 268 -11.67 -17.60 2.88
N LEU A 269 -11.81 -16.52 2.11
CA LEU A 269 -11.01 -16.27 0.93
C LEU A 269 -10.09 -15.08 1.24
N ASP A 270 -8.79 -15.34 1.19
CA ASP A 270 -7.70 -14.38 1.45
C ASP A 270 -6.69 -14.64 0.31
N PRO A 271 -6.89 -14.00 -0.86
CA PRO A 271 -6.11 -14.31 -2.06
C PRO A 271 -4.63 -13.93 -1.93
N ASP A 272 -4.35 -12.83 -1.24
CA ASP A 272 -3.01 -12.30 -1.13
C ASP A 272 -2.22 -12.96 0.02
N TYR A 273 -2.88 -13.54 1.03
CA TYR A 273 -2.38 -14.20 2.26
C TYR A 273 -1.94 -13.27 3.40
N ASP A 274 -2.53 -12.08 3.53
CA ASP A 274 -2.13 -11.08 4.53
C ASP A 274 -2.91 -11.17 5.84
N SER A 275 -3.69 -12.25 5.98
CA SER A 275 -4.62 -12.57 7.08
C SER A 275 -5.93 -11.80 7.08
N ILE A 276 -6.14 -10.90 6.13
CA ILE A 276 -7.38 -10.16 5.93
C ILE A 276 -8.16 -10.89 4.82
N ASN A 277 -9.32 -11.45 5.18
CA ASN A 277 -10.14 -12.11 4.18
C ASN A 277 -10.98 -11.10 3.38
N ASN A 278 -11.51 -11.49 2.24
CA ASN A 278 -12.29 -10.59 1.36
C ASN A 278 -13.45 -9.87 2.06
N TYR A 279 -14.07 -10.49 3.08
CA TYR A 279 -15.11 -9.80 3.85
C TYR A 279 -14.53 -8.67 4.69
N GLU A 280 -13.34 -8.87 5.27
CA GLU A 280 -12.62 -7.82 5.98
C GLU A 280 -12.07 -6.76 5.02
N GLU A 281 -11.54 -7.15 3.87
CA GLU A 281 -11.14 -6.24 2.77
C GLU A 281 -12.29 -5.33 2.33
N TYR A 282 -13.51 -5.87 2.28
CA TYR A 282 -14.72 -5.08 2.06
C TYR A 282 -14.96 -4.07 3.20
N LEU A 283 -14.86 -4.50 4.46
CA LEU A 283 -15.03 -3.63 5.63
C LEU A 283 -13.98 -2.50 5.68
N THR A 284 -12.78 -2.75 5.16
CA THR A 284 -11.66 -1.80 5.13
C THR A 284 -11.51 -1.07 3.79
N SER A 285 -12.39 -1.34 2.81
CA SER A 285 -12.27 -0.81 1.43
C SER A 285 -12.24 0.72 1.34
N GLU A 286 -12.88 1.43 2.27
CA GLU A 286 -12.82 2.91 2.34
C GLU A 286 -11.42 3.45 2.68
N TRP A 287 -10.52 2.58 3.15
CA TRP A 287 -9.12 2.88 3.46
C TRP A 287 -8.16 2.31 2.40
N PHE A 288 -8.66 1.99 1.21
CA PHE A 288 -7.88 1.49 0.08
C PHE A 288 -7.28 0.10 0.28
N SER A 289 -8.00 -0.76 1.03
CA SER A 289 -7.72 -2.20 1.08
C SER A 289 -7.87 -2.82 -0.30
N ASP A 290 -6.97 -3.75 -0.63
CA ASP A 290 -6.94 -4.48 -1.88
C ASP A 290 -6.80 -5.99 -1.63
N PRO A 291 -7.78 -6.83 -2.04
CA PRO A 291 -7.76 -8.28 -1.78
C PRO A 291 -6.62 -9.04 -2.46
N TYR A 292 -5.83 -8.39 -3.30
CA TYR A 292 -4.71 -8.97 -4.04
C TYR A 292 -3.34 -8.39 -3.65
N ARG A 293 -3.30 -7.36 -2.79
CA ARG A 293 -2.06 -6.73 -2.32
C ARG A 293 -2.03 -6.64 -0.81
N LYS A 294 -0.89 -7.03 -0.25
CA LYS A 294 -0.57 -6.97 1.18
C LYS A 294 -0.95 -5.66 1.83
N ASP A 295 -1.80 -5.75 2.84
CA ASP A 295 -2.15 -4.67 3.73
C ASP A 295 -1.72 -4.99 5.18
N VAL A 296 -1.33 -3.95 5.92
CA VAL A 296 -1.05 -4.05 7.36
C VAL A 296 -1.77 -2.93 8.08
N PHE A 297 -2.83 -3.29 8.80
CA PHE A 297 -3.60 -2.34 9.61
C PHE A 297 -3.09 -2.28 11.04
N VAL A 298 -2.90 -1.07 11.55
CA VAL A 298 -2.50 -0.81 12.92
C VAL A 298 -3.36 0.29 13.52
N GLU A 299 -4.00 -0.01 14.63
CA GLU A 299 -4.65 1.00 15.47
C GLU A 299 -3.65 1.53 16.48
N MET A 300 -3.47 2.86 16.52
CA MET A 300 -2.53 3.49 17.45
C MET A 300 -3.24 4.30 18.53
N ASP A 301 -3.56 3.70 19.65
CA ASP A 301 -4.07 4.44 20.80
C ASP A 301 -2.99 5.27 21.48
N LYS A 302 -3.43 6.30 22.20
CA LYS A 302 -2.54 7.23 22.86
C LYS A 302 -2.98 7.52 24.29
N MET A 303 -2.05 7.47 25.23
CA MET A 303 -2.27 7.97 26.58
C MET A 303 -2.41 9.50 26.60
N ALA A 304 -3.38 9.98 27.38
CA ALA A 304 -3.56 11.40 27.64
C ALA A 304 -2.30 12.03 28.26
N ASP A 305 -2.13 13.33 28.08
CA ASP A 305 -1.08 14.08 28.76
C ASP A 305 -1.33 14.11 30.28
N GLY A 306 -0.24 14.13 31.05
CA GLY A 306 -0.30 14.09 32.50
C GLY A 306 -0.61 15.45 33.14
N PRO A 307 -1.10 15.43 34.39
CA PRO A 307 -1.56 16.63 35.09
C PRO A 307 -0.43 17.59 35.47
N ASN A 308 0.84 17.16 35.42
CA ASN A 308 2.01 17.98 35.78
C ASN A 308 2.87 18.38 34.56
N GLY A 309 2.35 18.23 33.35
CA GLY A 309 3.04 18.58 32.11
C GLY A 309 3.83 17.43 31.47
N GLU A 310 3.56 16.19 31.89
CA GLU A 310 3.97 14.98 31.19
C GLU A 310 3.30 14.94 29.81
N ILE A 311 4.07 14.74 28.75
CA ILE A 311 3.55 14.74 27.37
C ILE A 311 3.72 13.34 26.79
N THR A 312 2.62 12.76 26.34
CA THR A 312 2.64 11.58 25.49
C THR A 312 2.66 12.06 24.05
N TYR A 313 3.57 11.54 23.23
CA TYR A 313 3.82 12.07 21.89
C TYR A 313 4.18 10.97 20.90
N PHE A 314 3.69 11.10 19.67
CA PHE A 314 4.11 10.34 18.50
C PHE A 314 4.26 11.31 17.32
N PRO A 315 5.43 11.38 16.65
CA PRO A 315 5.62 12.30 15.52
C PRO A 315 4.83 11.89 14.28
N VAL A 316 4.31 12.87 13.54
CA VAL A 316 3.64 12.61 12.25
C VAL A 316 4.63 12.07 11.21
N GLU A 317 5.85 12.62 11.15
CA GLU A 317 6.87 12.13 10.21
C GLU A 317 7.30 10.69 10.52
N ALA A 318 7.22 10.26 11.79
CA ALA A 318 7.46 8.86 12.15
C ALA A 318 6.45 7.90 11.48
N LYS A 319 5.18 8.32 11.30
CA LYS A 319 4.21 7.57 10.51
C LYS A 319 4.64 7.48 9.06
N GLU A 320 5.03 8.61 8.47
CA GLU A 320 5.37 8.68 7.04
C GLU A 320 6.56 7.80 6.68
N ILE A 321 7.61 7.79 7.50
CA ILE A 321 8.80 6.95 7.27
C ILE A 321 8.53 5.46 7.51
N ILE A 322 7.58 5.09 8.38
CA ILE A 322 7.14 3.69 8.51
C ILE A 322 6.38 3.30 7.24
N GLN A 323 5.40 4.12 6.82
CA GLN A 323 4.63 3.87 5.59
C GLN A 323 5.56 3.71 4.39
N THR A 324 6.54 4.60 4.22
CA THR A 324 7.52 4.49 3.14
C THR A 324 8.30 3.18 3.19
N ALA A 325 8.68 2.68 4.38
CA ALA A 325 9.40 1.40 4.48
C ALA A 325 8.57 0.21 4.00
N PHE A 326 7.28 0.17 4.32
CA PHE A 326 6.36 -0.88 3.86
C PHE A 326 5.95 -0.71 2.39
N ASN A 327 5.62 0.51 1.96
CA ASN A 327 5.15 0.79 0.59
C ASN A 327 6.19 0.43 -0.47
N ARG A 328 7.48 0.59 -0.15
CA ARG A 328 8.62 0.13 -0.96
C ARG A 328 8.67 -1.38 -1.18
N GLN A 329 7.98 -2.15 -0.35
CA GLN A 329 7.90 -3.61 -0.41
C GLN A 329 6.54 -4.06 -0.96
N ASN A 330 5.75 -3.13 -1.52
CA ASN A 330 4.36 -3.35 -1.92
C ASN A 330 3.47 -3.93 -0.81
N ILE A 331 3.74 -3.50 0.43
CA ILE A 331 2.85 -3.70 1.55
C ILE A 331 2.32 -2.32 1.92
N VAL A 332 1.01 -2.12 1.94
CA VAL A 332 0.45 -0.83 2.35
C VAL A 332 0.18 -0.82 3.85
N TYR A 333 0.84 0.12 4.52
CA TYR A 333 0.75 0.27 5.97
C TYR A 333 -0.29 1.32 6.35
N HIS A 334 -1.35 0.86 7.01
CA HIS A 334 -2.48 1.66 7.47
C HIS A 334 -2.36 1.95 8.96
N LEU A 335 -1.82 3.13 9.30
CA LEU A 335 -1.81 3.60 10.69
C LEU A 335 -3.05 4.44 10.99
N ASP A 336 -3.98 3.85 11.75
CA ASP A 336 -5.16 4.53 12.26
C ASP A 336 -4.79 5.46 13.41
N MET A 337 -4.86 6.75 13.12
CA MET A 337 -4.70 7.84 14.07
C MET A 337 -6.00 8.64 14.24
N GLY A 338 -7.15 7.97 14.08
CA GLY A 338 -8.50 8.52 14.27
C GLY A 338 -9.25 8.76 12.97
N LYS A 339 -8.83 8.11 11.88
CA LYS A 339 -9.45 8.22 10.55
C LYS A 339 -10.02 6.90 10.04
N MET A 340 -9.76 5.79 10.73
CA MET A 340 -10.21 4.45 10.36
C MET A 340 -11.08 3.82 11.47
N GLY A 341 -11.77 4.66 12.26
CA GLY A 341 -12.74 4.25 13.27
C GLY A 341 -12.19 3.99 14.68
N GLY A 342 -10.88 3.86 14.86
CA GLY A 342 -10.20 3.70 16.16
C GLY A 342 -9.56 5.01 16.68
N TYR A 343 -8.46 4.89 17.44
CA TYR A 343 -7.68 5.98 18.08
C TYR A 343 -8.33 6.55 19.34
N ASP A 344 -8.35 5.73 20.38
CA ASP A 344 -8.78 6.15 21.70
C ASP A 344 -7.69 6.88 22.48
N ILE A 345 -8.14 7.85 23.28
CA ILE A 345 -7.30 8.53 24.26
C ILE A 345 -7.49 7.88 25.62
N VAL A 346 -6.52 7.08 26.04
CA VAL A 346 -6.55 6.37 27.32
C VAL A 346 -6.16 7.30 28.48
N PRO A 347 -6.74 7.17 29.68
CA PRO A 347 -6.39 8.02 30.82
C PRO A 347 -4.89 7.97 31.14
N PHE A 348 -4.34 9.11 31.56
CA PHE A 348 -2.96 9.19 32.00
C PHE A 348 -2.72 8.27 33.20
N ASP A 349 -1.70 7.43 33.10
CA ASP A 349 -1.14 6.67 34.19
C ASP A 349 0.38 6.83 34.19
N GLY A 350 0.92 7.34 35.31
CA GLY A 350 2.35 7.59 35.44
C GLY A 350 3.15 6.33 35.77
N ASP A 351 2.49 5.21 36.10
CA ASP A 351 3.11 3.95 36.50
C ASP A 351 2.28 2.77 35.99
N ILE A 352 2.23 2.61 34.67
CA ILE A 352 1.42 1.58 34.02
C ILE A 352 2.11 0.21 34.05
N GLY A 353 1.38 -0.83 34.48
CA GLY A 353 1.86 -2.21 34.47
C GLY A 353 1.25 -3.05 33.35
N ARG A 354 1.79 -4.27 33.14
CA ARG A 354 1.25 -5.24 32.16
C ARG A 354 -0.23 -5.59 32.37
N SER A 355 -0.70 -5.62 33.62
CA SER A 355 -2.12 -5.86 33.90
C SER A 355 -2.99 -4.71 33.39
N ASP A 356 -2.49 -3.49 33.47
CA ASP A 356 -3.20 -2.29 33.04
C ASP A 356 -3.23 -2.22 31.51
N LEU A 357 -2.13 -2.58 30.83
CA LEU A 357 -2.09 -2.72 29.36
C LEU A 357 -3.15 -3.70 28.84
N ASN A 358 -3.33 -4.83 29.50
CA ASN A 358 -4.38 -5.80 29.15
C ASN A 358 -5.79 -5.25 29.36
N ASN A 359 -6.02 -4.50 30.44
CA ASN A 359 -7.30 -3.85 30.67
C ASN A 359 -7.56 -2.75 29.63
N ILE A 360 -6.52 -2.01 29.23
CA ILE A 360 -6.62 -1.00 28.19
C ILE A 360 -7.02 -1.63 26.86
N TYR A 361 -6.32 -2.69 26.45
CA TYR A 361 -6.65 -3.44 25.23
C TYR A 361 -8.13 -3.89 25.21
N VAL A 362 -8.63 -4.46 26.32
CA VAL A 362 -10.03 -4.89 26.39
C VAL A 362 -11.01 -3.71 26.36
N ASN A 363 -10.69 -2.61 27.05
CA ASN A 363 -11.62 -1.50 27.23
C ASN A 363 -11.67 -0.52 26.05
N TYR A 364 -10.53 -0.30 25.38
CA TYR A 364 -10.37 0.71 24.35
C TYR A 364 -10.32 0.04 22.98
N PHE A 365 -9.31 -0.77 22.66
CA PHE A 365 -9.26 -1.47 21.37
C PHE A 365 -10.46 -2.40 21.10
N LEU A 366 -10.78 -3.31 22.03
CA LEU A 366 -11.91 -4.23 21.87
C LEU A 366 -13.25 -3.61 22.26
N HIS A 367 -13.27 -2.48 22.96
CA HIS A 367 -14.48 -1.88 23.52
C HIS A 367 -15.37 -2.86 24.33
N ASN A 368 -14.76 -3.79 25.06
CA ASN A 368 -15.41 -4.89 25.80
C ASN A 368 -16.20 -5.88 24.93
N ASP A 369 -15.87 -5.95 23.63
CA ASP A 369 -16.40 -6.93 22.69
C ASP A 369 -15.27 -7.88 22.25
N GLU A 370 -15.29 -9.12 22.75
CA GLU A 370 -14.27 -10.13 22.43
C GLU A 370 -14.33 -10.57 20.95
N ASP A 371 -15.48 -10.36 20.30
CA ASP A 371 -15.75 -10.66 18.90
C ASP A 371 -15.61 -9.41 18.00
N ASN A 372 -15.02 -8.32 18.52
CA ASN A 372 -14.77 -7.12 17.74
C ASN A 372 -13.89 -7.44 16.53
N TRP A 373 -14.45 -7.26 15.33
CA TRP A 373 -13.82 -7.62 14.06
C TRP A 373 -12.45 -6.95 13.85
N ARG A 374 -12.23 -5.77 14.44
CA ARG A 374 -10.93 -5.08 14.34
C ARG A 374 -9.79 -5.93 14.90
N ARG A 375 -10.06 -6.85 15.82
CA ARG A 375 -9.04 -7.76 16.35
C ARG A 375 -8.43 -8.67 15.28
N GLY A 376 -9.21 -9.06 14.27
CA GLY A 376 -8.78 -9.92 13.16
C GLY A 376 -8.12 -9.17 12.00
N VAL A 377 -8.01 -7.84 12.10
CA VAL A 377 -7.49 -6.98 11.02
C VAL A 377 -6.38 -6.07 11.52
N PHE A 378 -6.59 -5.44 12.68
CA PHE A 378 -5.70 -4.43 13.25
C PHE A 378 -4.75 -5.05 14.28
N HIS A 379 -3.46 -4.76 14.12
CA HIS A 379 -2.52 -4.79 15.23
C HIS A 379 -2.80 -3.59 16.16
N TYR A 380 -2.67 -3.80 17.47
CA TYR A 380 -2.87 -2.76 18.46
C TYR A 380 -1.55 -2.19 18.98
N GLY A 381 -1.26 -0.94 18.63
CA GLY A 381 -0.16 -0.17 19.19
C GLY A 381 -0.64 0.86 20.20
N LEU A 382 0.05 0.97 21.33
CA LEU A 382 -0.26 1.96 22.36
C LEU A 382 0.94 2.85 22.66
N VAL A 383 0.76 4.17 22.51
CA VAL A 383 1.77 5.16 22.93
C VAL A 383 1.45 5.64 24.33
N ILE A 384 2.30 5.31 25.30
CA ILE A 384 2.16 5.70 26.71
C ILE A 384 3.20 6.75 27.10
N TYR A 385 3.00 7.38 28.26
CA TYR A 385 4.00 8.32 28.77
C TYR A 385 5.29 7.62 29.23
N TYR A 386 5.19 6.65 30.16
CA TYR A 386 6.35 6.05 30.83
C TYR A 386 6.17 4.55 31.13
N GLU A 387 7.23 3.79 30.88
CA GLU A 387 7.49 2.46 31.46
C GLU A 387 9.02 2.30 31.56
N ASP A 388 9.50 1.39 32.40
CA ASP A 388 10.93 1.08 32.57
C ASP A 388 11.59 0.57 31.28
N ILE A 389 10.84 -0.15 30.46
CA ILE A 389 11.17 -0.66 29.14
C ILE A 389 10.42 0.19 28.09
N PRO A 390 11.14 1.00 27.30
CA PRO A 390 10.53 1.96 26.37
C PRO A 390 9.68 1.36 25.24
N GLY A 391 9.68 0.05 25.07
CA GLY A 391 8.85 -0.66 24.10
C GLY A 391 8.87 -2.16 24.38
N TYR A 392 7.70 -2.79 24.27
CA TYR A 392 7.58 -4.25 24.25
C TYR A 392 6.19 -4.69 23.78
N VAL A 393 6.14 -5.89 23.23
CA VAL A 393 4.90 -6.62 22.97
C VAL A 393 4.34 -7.25 24.24
N PHE A 394 3.03 -7.08 24.47
CA PHE A 394 2.33 -7.62 25.64
C PHE A 394 1.21 -8.62 25.29
N ARG A 395 0.81 -8.72 24.02
CA ARG A 395 -0.01 -9.82 23.43
C ARG A 395 0.44 -10.12 22.01
N SER A 396 -0.02 -11.21 21.41
CA SER A 396 0.31 -11.57 20.03
C SER A 396 0.07 -10.44 19.01
N ASN A 397 -1.00 -9.68 19.22
CA ASN A 397 -1.40 -8.57 18.37
C ASN A 397 -1.27 -7.20 19.05
N ALA A 398 -0.55 -7.08 20.17
CA ALA A 398 -0.56 -5.85 20.96
C ALA A 398 0.78 -5.46 21.55
N TYR A 399 1.19 -4.22 21.34
CA TYR A 399 2.45 -3.67 21.81
C TYR A 399 2.34 -2.23 22.31
N GLN A 400 3.33 -1.81 23.09
CA GLN A 400 3.41 -0.43 23.58
C GLN A 400 4.77 0.19 23.28
N ILE A 401 4.81 1.52 23.15
CA ILE A 401 6.02 2.33 23.26
C ILE A 401 5.83 3.47 24.25
N ALA A 402 6.89 3.87 24.96
CA ALA A 402 6.84 4.91 25.99
C ALA A 402 7.60 6.18 25.57
N SER A 403 6.88 7.29 25.43
CA SER A 403 7.43 8.58 24.98
C SER A 403 8.60 9.05 25.84
N ALA A 404 8.52 8.97 27.17
CA ALA A 404 9.60 9.40 28.06
C ALA A 404 10.91 8.65 27.83
N GLY A 405 10.83 7.33 27.59
CA GLY A 405 11.99 6.48 27.32
C GLY A 405 12.61 6.73 25.94
N LEU A 406 11.78 7.08 24.95
CA LEU A 406 12.21 7.47 23.60
C LEU A 406 12.83 8.87 23.58
N GLU A 407 12.24 9.86 24.26
CA GLU A 407 12.82 11.19 24.40
C GLU A 407 14.17 11.17 25.14
N ASP A 408 14.37 10.28 26.14
CA ASP A 408 15.69 10.11 26.77
C ASP A 408 16.78 9.67 25.78
N LYS A 409 16.42 8.97 24.68
CA LYS A 409 17.39 8.63 23.63
C LYS A 409 17.91 9.88 22.91
N LEU A 410 17.12 10.93 22.82
CA LEU A 410 17.48 12.16 22.11
C LEU A 410 18.57 12.98 22.81
N LYS A 411 19.01 12.59 24.02
CA LYS A 411 20.26 13.11 24.60
C LYS A 411 21.49 12.79 23.73
N TYR A 412 21.39 11.75 22.91
CA TYR A 412 22.39 11.43 21.89
C TYR A 412 22.13 12.27 20.65
N PHE A 413 22.87 13.38 20.51
CA PHE A 413 22.70 14.36 19.44
C PHE A 413 22.74 13.78 18.02
N PHE A 414 23.28 12.57 17.81
CA PHE A 414 23.34 11.91 16.51
C PHE A 414 22.05 11.19 16.12
N LEU A 415 21.13 10.93 17.06
CA LEU A 415 19.82 10.36 16.77
C LEU A 415 18.86 11.45 16.30
N ASP A 416 17.91 11.04 15.46
CA ASP A 416 16.81 11.87 14.99
C ASP A 416 15.52 11.44 15.71
N ARG A 417 14.65 12.40 16.04
CA ARG A 417 13.42 12.10 16.79
C ARG A 417 12.48 11.21 15.99
N ASP A 418 12.22 11.53 14.74
CA ASP A 418 11.23 10.84 13.94
C ASP A 418 11.70 9.41 13.66
N ILE A 419 13.00 9.23 13.38
CA ILE A 419 13.63 7.90 13.27
C ILE A 419 13.55 7.12 14.60
N VAL A 420 13.78 7.75 15.76
CA VAL A 420 13.70 7.06 17.06
C VAL A 420 12.31 6.49 17.29
N TYR A 421 11.25 7.29 17.08
CA TYR A 421 9.88 6.84 17.25
C TYR A 421 9.48 5.83 16.19
N GLY A 422 9.74 6.11 14.91
CA GLY A 422 9.38 5.22 13.81
C GLY A 422 10.07 3.85 13.94
N SER A 423 11.36 3.84 14.29
CA SER A 423 12.14 2.62 14.50
C SER A 423 11.64 1.81 15.68
N ALA A 424 11.31 2.47 16.80
CA ALA A 424 10.78 1.79 17.98
C ALA A 424 9.41 1.17 17.71
N TYR A 425 8.51 1.94 17.08
CA TYR A 425 7.16 1.48 16.79
C TYR A 425 7.17 0.31 15.80
N MET A 426 7.94 0.42 14.71
CA MET A 426 8.14 -0.66 13.75
C MET A 426 8.83 -1.87 14.37
N HIS A 427 9.78 -1.68 15.29
CA HIS A 427 10.42 -2.79 16.01
C HIS A 427 9.41 -3.61 16.82
N GLU A 428 8.53 -2.94 17.56
CA GLU A 428 7.53 -3.63 18.37
C GLU A 428 6.45 -4.29 17.50
N LEU A 429 6.05 -3.64 16.39
CA LEU A 429 5.22 -4.27 15.36
C LEU A 429 5.87 -5.54 14.80
N GLY A 430 7.17 -5.52 14.51
CA GLY A 430 7.89 -6.67 13.93
C GLY A 430 7.89 -7.93 14.81
N HIS A 431 7.75 -7.78 16.13
CA HIS A 431 7.56 -8.94 17.02
C HIS A 431 6.19 -9.61 16.81
N THR A 432 5.16 -8.86 16.39
CA THR A 432 3.83 -9.42 16.09
C THR A 432 3.82 -10.26 14.81
N PHE A 433 4.79 -10.05 13.91
CA PHE A 433 5.04 -10.89 12.72
C PHE A 433 5.81 -12.20 13.01
N ALA A 434 5.96 -12.57 14.29
CA ALA A 434 6.62 -13.79 14.75
C ALA A 434 8.05 -14.01 14.22
N PHE A 435 8.83 -12.93 14.11
CA PHE A 435 10.20 -13.04 13.65
C PHE A 435 11.08 -13.92 14.55
N ASN A 436 11.69 -14.97 14.01
CA ASN A 436 12.62 -15.83 14.74
C ASN A 436 13.50 -16.67 13.77
N PRO A 437 14.84 -16.66 13.90
CA PRO A 437 15.64 -15.91 14.86
C PRO A 437 15.73 -14.41 14.53
N ILE A 438 16.08 -13.60 15.53
CA ILE A 438 16.36 -12.17 15.36
C ILE A 438 17.83 -11.89 15.77
N PRO A 439 18.77 -11.84 14.81
CA PRO A 439 20.17 -11.53 15.09
C PRO A 439 20.33 -10.20 15.86
N GLY A 440 21.19 -10.17 16.87
CA GLY A 440 21.44 -8.95 17.65
C GLY A 440 20.34 -8.55 18.64
N HIS A 441 19.18 -9.21 18.62
CA HIS A 441 18.08 -8.98 19.57
C HIS A 441 18.25 -9.83 20.84
N ASN A 442 19.29 -9.56 21.61
CA ASN A 442 19.52 -10.23 22.89
C ASN A 442 20.38 -9.37 23.84
N GLN A 443 20.41 -9.74 25.13
CA GLN A 443 21.09 -8.99 26.18
C GLN A 443 22.62 -8.83 25.97
N ASN A 444 23.25 -9.69 25.17
CA ASN A 444 24.69 -9.66 24.86
C ASN A 444 25.04 -8.90 23.57
N SER A 445 24.05 -8.29 22.92
CA SER A 445 24.21 -7.56 21.66
C SER A 445 23.68 -6.11 21.71
N LYS A 446 23.20 -5.65 22.87
CA LYS A 446 22.59 -4.33 23.07
C LYS A 446 23.55 -3.16 22.93
N TYR A 447 24.81 -3.34 23.35
CA TYR A 447 25.73 -2.24 23.54
C TYR A 447 27.05 -2.39 22.77
N PRO A 448 27.68 -1.29 22.31
CA PRO A 448 28.93 -1.34 21.54
C PRO A 448 30.12 -1.99 22.24
N TRP A 449 30.13 -2.12 23.58
CA TRP A 449 31.20 -2.84 24.28
C TRP A 449 30.99 -4.37 24.31
N GLN A 450 29.85 -4.86 23.83
CA GLN A 450 29.55 -6.28 23.75
C GLN A 450 29.92 -6.82 22.37
N LEU A 451 30.59 -7.98 22.31
CA LEU A 451 31.00 -8.58 21.04
C LEU A 451 29.81 -8.87 20.11
N GLY A 452 28.68 -9.27 20.68
CA GLY A 452 27.46 -9.56 19.93
C GLY A 452 26.94 -8.35 19.14
N PHE A 453 27.14 -7.12 19.63
CA PHE A 453 26.73 -5.90 18.91
C PHE A 453 27.41 -5.79 17.53
N TRP A 454 28.69 -6.15 17.46
CA TRP A 454 29.47 -6.06 16.22
C TRP A 454 29.26 -7.27 15.32
N LEU A 455 29.16 -8.47 15.90
CA LEU A 455 28.93 -9.70 15.14
C LEU A 455 27.60 -9.69 14.38
N ASN A 456 26.58 -9.04 14.93
CA ASN A 456 25.27 -8.94 14.29
C ASN A 456 25.09 -7.67 13.46
N ARG A 457 26.14 -6.85 13.26
CA ARG A 457 26.03 -5.59 12.52
C ARG A 457 25.57 -5.76 11.05
N PRO A 458 25.93 -6.84 10.34
CA PRO A 458 25.43 -7.07 8.97
C PRO A 458 23.91 -7.16 8.89
N TYR A 459 23.23 -7.69 9.92
CA TYR A 459 21.77 -7.74 9.98
C TYR A 459 21.18 -6.34 10.19
N LYS A 460 20.85 -5.64 9.10
CA LYS A 460 20.47 -4.22 9.09
C LYS A 460 18.95 -4.05 9.15
N SER A 461 18.39 -4.43 10.30
CA SER A 461 16.96 -4.34 10.60
C SER A 461 16.72 -3.52 11.86
N CYS A 462 15.58 -2.82 11.95
CA CYS A 462 15.16 -2.17 13.20
C CYS A 462 15.00 -3.18 14.35
N MET A 463 14.81 -4.47 14.05
CA MET A 463 14.75 -5.59 15.01
C MET A 463 16.08 -5.84 15.75
N ASN A 464 17.20 -5.41 15.18
CA ASN A 464 18.52 -5.53 15.80
C ASN A 464 18.80 -4.34 16.73
N TYR A 465 19.08 -4.59 18.02
CA TYR A 465 19.36 -3.53 18.99
C TYR A 465 20.50 -2.57 18.62
N GLY A 466 21.42 -2.97 17.74
CA GLY A 466 22.45 -2.04 17.27
C GLY A 466 21.94 -1.00 16.27
N TRP A 467 20.88 -1.34 15.52
CA TRP A 467 20.24 -0.52 14.49
C TRP A 467 18.94 0.13 14.95
N MET A 468 18.28 -0.45 15.96
CA MET A 468 17.17 0.15 16.70
C MET A 468 17.50 1.62 17.02
N TYR A 469 16.56 2.51 16.69
CA TYR A 469 16.65 3.98 16.76
C TYR A 469 17.49 4.69 15.69
N LYS A 470 18.11 3.98 14.74
CA LYS A 470 18.97 4.58 13.70
C LYS A 470 18.44 4.41 12.28
N LEU A 471 17.45 3.56 12.08
CA LEU A 471 16.78 3.34 10.80
C LEU A 471 15.34 2.88 11.04
N VAL A 472 14.49 3.14 10.06
CA VAL A 472 13.15 2.59 9.93
C VAL A 472 13.16 1.74 8.67
N ASP A 473 13.28 0.43 8.86
CA ASP A 473 13.33 -0.61 7.84
C ASP A 473 13.47 -1.97 8.54
N TYR A 474 13.01 -3.03 7.88
CA TYR A 474 13.52 -4.36 8.17
C TYR A 474 14.70 -4.70 7.26
N SER A 475 15.34 -5.85 7.49
CA SER A 475 16.43 -6.24 6.60
C SER A 475 15.89 -6.94 5.36
N ASP A 476 16.55 -6.68 4.24
CA ASP A 476 16.34 -7.27 2.90
C ASP A 476 17.25 -8.48 2.65
N GLY A 477 18.01 -8.93 3.65
CA GLY A 477 18.88 -10.10 3.56
C GLY A 477 20.06 -9.98 2.57
N SER A 478 20.28 -8.81 1.97
CA SER A 478 21.27 -8.60 0.92
C SER A 478 22.72 -8.56 1.42
N ARG A 479 22.96 -8.55 2.75
CA ARG A 479 24.30 -8.43 3.34
C ARG A 479 24.86 -9.78 3.79
N GLU A 480 26.12 -9.76 4.21
CA GLU A 480 26.78 -10.95 4.73
C GLU A 480 26.10 -11.49 6.00
N SER A 481 26.25 -12.79 6.27
CA SER A 481 25.75 -13.43 7.49
C SER A 481 26.15 -12.66 8.76
N PRO A 482 25.24 -12.47 9.75
CA PRO A 482 23.95 -13.14 9.90
C PRO A 482 22.76 -12.33 9.37
N ASP A 483 22.91 -11.60 8.26
CA ASP A 483 21.77 -10.93 7.64
C ASP A 483 20.68 -11.92 7.19
N ILE A 484 19.42 -11.60 7.46
CA ILE A 484 18.24 -12.41 7.17
C ILE A 484 17.23 -11.47 6.56
N ASP A 485 16.62 -11.87 5.44
CA ASP A 485 15.50 -11.13 4.86
C ASP A 485 14.29 -11.25 5.80
N ASP A 486 13.95 -10.13 6.43
CA ASP A 486 12.82 -10.00 7.34
C ASP A 486 11.52 -9.72 6.57
N TRP A 487 11.60 -9.02 5.44
CA TRP A 487 10.45 -8.69 4.59
C TRP A 487 9.85 -9.95 3.99
N GLU A 488 10.67 -10.84 3.43
CA GLU A 488 10.22 -12.11 2.83
C GLU A 488 9.59 -13.08 3.86
N ARG A 489 9.95 -12.95 5.15
CA ARG A 489 9.55 -13.90 6.20
C ARG A 489 8.53 -13.36 7.19
N ILE A 490 7.84 -12.26 6.86
CA ILE A 490 6.69 -11.79 7.64
C ILE A 490 5.67 -12.92 7.73
N ASN A 491 5.25 -13.25 8.95
CA ASN A 491 4.10 -14.12 9.17
C ASN A 491 2.88 -13.26 9.53
N TYR A 492 2.07 -12.98 8.52
CA TYR A 492 0.87 -12.15 8.66
C TYR A 492 -0.14 -12.75 9.66
N TYR A 493 -0.37 -14.07 9.62
CA TYR A 493 -1.28 -14.76 10.55
C TYR A 493 -0.76 -14.90 11.99
N ALA A 494 0.45 -14.42 12.31
CA ALA A 494 1.02 -14.62 13.63
C ALA A 494 0.23 -13.93 14.76
N PHE A 495 -0.41 -12.80 14.47
CA PHE A 495 -1.11 -12.01 15.49
C PHE A 495 -2.51 -12.55 15.81
N GLU A 496 -3.15 -13.25 14.86
CA GLU A 496 -4.44 -13.95 14.99
C GLU A 496 -4.50 -14.92 16.18
N HIS A 497 -3.35 -15.49 16.54
CA HIS A 497 -3.25 -16.49 17.59
C HIS A 497 -2.67 -15.88 18.87
N GLU A 498 -3.45 -15.90 19.96
CA GLU A 498 -2.94 -15.56 21.28
C GLU A 498 -1.72 -16.43 21.63
N TRP A 499 -0.66 -15.79 22.11
CA TRP A 499 0.53 -16.50 22.55
C TRP A 499 0.20 -17.37 23.78
N GLY A 500 0.36 -18.69 23.63
CA GLY A 500 -0.03 -19.69 24.63
C GLY A 500 0.72 -19.65 25.95
#